data_AF-A0A5R8Z9I4-F1
#
_entry.id   AF-A0A5R8Z9I4-F1
#
_cell.length_a   1.000
_cell.length_b   1.000
_cell.length_c   1.000
_cell.angle_alpha   90.00
_cell.angle_beta   90.00
_cell.angle_gamma   90.00
#
_symmetry.space_group_name_H-M   'P 1'
#
loop_
_entity.id
_entity.type
_entity.pdbx_description
1 polymer ?
#
loop_
_entity_poly.entity_id
_entity_poly.type
_entity_poly.pdbx_seq_one_letter_code
_entity_poly.pdbx_strand_id
1 'polypeptide(L)' 'MALLLLVALVGAGVIFLPRVVYPPLTNEQLQYIDDTVVRLQLKSARSALEIEFRWQLIAMVAIFLTAGVVGFRMWLKK' A
#
# COMPACT_ATOMS: atom_id res chain seq x y z
N MET A 1 -12.60 9.02 20.48
CA MET A 1 -11.21 9.38 20.16
C MET A 1 -10.39 8.21 19.60
N ALA A 2 -10.40 7.02 20.21
CA ALA A 2 -9.59 5.88 19.75
C ALA A 2 -9.88 5.42 18.30
N LEU A 3 -11.13 5.42 17.85
CA LEU A 3 -11.50 5.03 16.48
C LEU A 3 -10.90 5.95 15.40
N LEU A 4 -10.93 7.26 15.65
CA LEU A 4 -10.37 8.25 14.70
C LEU A 4 -8.85 8.10 14.57
N LEU A 5 -8.17 7.84 15.69
CA LEU A 5 -6.73 7.54 15.68
C LEU A 5 -6.41 6.27 14.90
N LEU A 6 -7.20 5.21 15.06
CA LEU A 6 -7.04 3.96 14.32
C LEU A 6 -7.20 4.19 12.81
N VAL A 7 -8.25 4.91 12.39
CA VAL A 7 -8.49 5.23 10.98
C VAL A 7 -7.36 6.08 10.40
N ALA A 8 -6.88 7.07 11.16
CA ALA A 8 -5.75 7.89 10.75
C ALA A 8 -4.46 7.06 10.60
N LEU A 9 -4.19 6.13 11.52
CA LEU A 9 -3.02 5.26 11.49
C LEU A 9 -3.07 4.28 10.31
N VAL A 10 -4.22 3.67 10.06
CA VAL A 10 -4.43 2.76 8.92
C VAL A 10 -4.34 3.53 7.60
N GLY A 11 -4.96 4.70 7.51
CA GLY A 11 -4.87 5.58 6.35
C GLY A 11 -3.43 6.02 6.07
N ALA A 12 -2.66 6.37 7.11
CA ALA A 12 -1.24 6.66 6.98
C ALA A 12 -0.46 5.43 6.48
N GLY A 13 -0.74 4.24 7.01
CA GLY A 13 -0.14 2.99 6.52
C GLY A 13 -0.38 2.79 5.02
N VAL A 14 -1.61 2.96 4.54
CA VAL A 14 -1.94 2.81 3.11
C VAL A 14 -1.21 3.82 2.21
N ILE A 15 -0.88 5.01 2.72
CA ILE A 15 -0.19 6.06 1.94
C ILE A 15 1.33 5.90 1.99
N PHE A 16 1.89 5.64 3.17
CA PHE A 16 3.34 5.67 3.38
C PHE A 16 4.00 4.30 3.17
N LEU A 17 3.34 3.19 3.49
CA LEU A 17 3.93 1.85 3.39
C LEU A 17 4.32 1.47 1.95
N PRO A 18 3.50 1.73 0.91
CA PRO A 18 3.87 1.40 -0.47
C PRO A 18 5.18 2.05 -0.92
N ARG A 19 5.39 3.32 -0.53
CA ARG A 19 6.59 4.08 -0.89
C ARG A 19 7.85 3.61 -0.17
N VAL A 20 7.71 3.03 1.02
CA VAL A 20 8.82 2.43 1.77
C VAL A 20 9.20 1.07 1.19
N VAL A 21 8.22 0.26 0.79
CA VAL A 21 8.44 -1.07 0.20
C VAL A 21 8.97 -0.98 -1.23
N TYR A 22 8.46 -0.03 -2.01
CA TYR A 22 8.84 0.23 -3.40
C TYR A 22 9.47 1.62 -3.54
N PRO A 23 10.70 1.84 -3.02
CA PRO A 23 11.35 3.13 -3.15
C PRO A 23 11.67 3.43 -4.62
N PRO A 24 11.66 4.71 -5.03
CA PRO A 24 12.04 5.09 -6.39
C PRO A 24 13.49 4.67 -6.67
N LEU A 25 13.75 4.28 -7.93
CA LEU A 25 15.10 3.94 -8.38
C LEU A 25 15.98 5.19 -8.35
N THR A 26 17.14 5.11 -7.69
CA THR A 26 18.10 6.21 -7.63
C THR A 26 18.87 6.32 -8.95
N ASN A 27 19.43 7.50 -9.23
CA ASN A 27 20.24 7.71 -10.44
C ASN A 27 21.47 6.79 -10.48
N GLU A 28 22.04 6.46 -9.31
CA GLU A 28 23.16 5.51 -9.16
C GLU A 28 22.76 4.09 -9.59
N GLN A 29 21.55 3.63 -9.23
CA GLN A 29 21.04 2.32 -9.65
C GLN A 29 20.78 2.25 -11.15
N LEU A 30 20.45 3.38 -11.76
CA LEU A 30 20.16 3.50 -13.19
C LEU A 30 21.42 3.79 -14.02
N GLN A 31 22.55 4.13 -13.38
CA GLN A 31 23.80 4.45 -14.06
C GLN A 31 24.41 3.23 -14.77
N TYR A 32 24.15 2.02 -14.26
CA TYR A 32 24.64 0.77 -14.83
C TYR A 32 23.78 0.25 -16.01
N ILE A 33 22.70 0.95 -16.36
CA ILE A 33 21.81 0.59 -17.46
C ILE A 33 21.99 1.65 -18.55
N ASP A 34 22.76 1.32 -19.59
CA ASP A 34 23.00 2.21 -20.74
C ASP A 34 21.71 2.44 -21.56
N ASP A 35 20.80 1.48 -21.56
CA ASP A 35 19.56 1.56 -22.31
C ASP A 35 18.50 2.43 -21.59
N THR A 36 18.21 3.59 -22.16
CA THR A 36 17.18 4.52 -21.70
C THR A 36 15.78 3.92 -21.69
N VAL A 37 15.46 3.00 -22.62
CA VAL A 37 14.17 2.31 -22.68
C VAL A 37 14.01 1.38 -21.49
N VAL A 38 15.07 0.61 -21.17
CA VAL A 38 15.08 -0.31 -20.03
C VAL A 38 14.96 0.45 -18.71
N ARG A 39 15.63 1.61 -18.57
CA ARG A 39 15.46 2.50 -17.42
C ARG A 39 14.03 2.99 -17.25
N LEU A 40 13.35 3.32 -18.34
CA LEU A 40 11.97 3.78 -18.32
C LEU A 40 11.02 2.64 -17.92
N GLN A 41 11.22 1.45 -18.47
CA GLN A 41 10.45 0.25 -18.14
C GLN A 41 10.61 -0.17 -16.68
N LEU A 42 11.82 -0.08 -16.13
CA LEU A 42 12.07 -0.36 -14.71
C LEU A 42 11.36 0.63 -13.78
N LYS A 43 11.40 1.92 -14.12
CA LYS A 43 10.66 2.95 -13.37
C LYS A 43 9.14 2.72 -13.45
N SER A 44 8.61 2.42 -14.64
CA SER A 44 7.18 2.19 -14.81
C SER A 44 6.72 0.90 -14.12
N ALA A 45 7.47 -0.20 -14.25
CA ALA A 45 7.19 -1.45 -13.57
C ALA A 45 7.16 -1.26 -12.05
N ARG A 46 8.14 -0.53 -11.49
CA ARG A 46 8.19 -0.26 -10.05
C ARG A 46 7.02 0.59 -9.57
N SER A 47 6.62 1.59 -10.36
CA SER A 47 5.42 2.38 -10.07
C SER A 47 4.14 1.54 -10.16
N ALA A 48 4.04 0.62 -11.12
CA ALA A 48 2.90 -0.28 -11.23
C ALA A 48 2.81 -1.22 -10.01
N LEU A 49 3.94 -1.78 -9.57
CA LEU A 49 4.04 -2.59 -8.35
C LEU A 49 3.63 -1.81 -7.09
N GLU A 50 4.05 -0.55 -6.96
CA GLU A 50 3.64 0.32 -5.85
C GLU A 50 2.12 0.52 -5.82
N ILE A 51 1.51 0.81 -6.98
CA ILE A 51 0.07 1.02 -7.13
C ILE A 51 -0.70 -0.26 -6.80
N GLU A 52 -0.27 -1.40 -7.35
CA GLU A 52 -0.90 -2.70 -7.12
C GLU A 52 -0.86 -3.06 -5.62
N PHE A 53 0.31 -2.90 -4.98
CA PHE A 53 0.46 -3.14 -3.55
C PHE A 53 -0.42 -2.22 -2.72
N ARG A 54 -0.56 -0.94 -3.10
CA ARG A 54 -1.46 0.01 -2.44
C ARG A 54 -2.92 -0.46 -2.52
N TRP A 55 -3.37 -0.95 -3.67
CA TRP A 55 -4.73 -1.50 -3.83
C TRP A 55 -4.94 -2.77 -3.00
N GLN A 56 -3.95 -3.66 -2.94
CA GLN A 56 -3.99 -4.86 -2.08
C GLN A 56 -4.09 -4.48 -0.60
N LEU A 57 -3.33 -3.48 -0.15
CA LEU A 57 -3.43 -2.94 1.22
C LEU A 57 -4.83 -2.38 1.52
N ILE A 58 -5.41 -1.60 0.59
CA ILE A 58 -6.77 -1.08 0.73
C ILE A 58 -7.78 -2.24 0.83
N ALA A 59 -7.65 -3.25 -0.03
CA ALA A 59 -8.53 -4.41 -0.01
C ALA A 59 -8.44 -5.20 1.30
N MET A 60 -7.23 -5.45 1.81
CA MET A 60 -7.02 -6.10 3.11
C MET A 60 -7.66 -5.31 4.24
N VAL A 61 -7.47 -3.99 4.27
CA VAL A 61 -8.09 -3.11 5.27
C VAL A 61 -9.62 -3.19 5.20
N ALA A 62 -10.19 -3.14 3.99
CA ALA A 62 -11.64 -3.24 3.80
C ALA A 62 -12.20 -4.60 4.29
N ILE A 63 -11.50 -5.70 4.04
CA ILE A 63 -11.88 -7.03 4.53
C ILE A 63 -11.81 -7.07 6.06
N PHE A 64 -10.74 -6.57 6.66
CA PHE A 64 -10.60 -6.51 8.12
C PHE A 64 -11.72 -5.69 8.77
N LEU A 65 -12.08 -4.55 8.18
CA LEU A 65 -13.17 -3.72 8.68
C LEU A 65 -14.52 -4.44 8.56
N THR A 66 -14.83 -5.06 7.42
CA THR A 66 -16.08 -5.80 7.25
C THR A 66 -16.17 -7.02 8.17
N ALA A 67 -15.09 -7.79 8.31
CA ALA A 67 -15.02 -8.92 9.24
C ALA A 67 -15.19 -8.47 10.71
N GLY A 68 -14.53 -7.37 11.10
CA GLY A 68 -14.66 -6.79 12.44
C GLY A 68 -16.09 -6.32 12.75
N VAL A 69 -16.75 -5.66 11.80
CA VAL A 69 -18.15 -5.21 11.93
C VAL A 69 -19.10 -6.40 12.06
N VAL A 70 -18.90 -7.45 11.26
CA VAL A 70 -19.72 -8.68 11.31
C VAL A 70 -19.54 -9.40 12.64
N GLY A 71 -18.30 -9.57 13.10
CA GLY A 71 -18.00 -10.19 14.40
C GLY A 71 -18.63 -9.42 15.57
N PHE A 72 -18.54 -8.08 15.55
CA PHE A 72 -19.16 -7.23 16.56
C PHE A 72 -20.69 -7.33 16.56
N ARG A 73 -21.31 -7.39 15.37
CA ARG A 73 -22.77 -7.54 15.22
C ARG A 73 -23.26 -8.91 15.72
N MET A 74 -22.48 -9.97 15.58
CA MET A 74 -22.83 -11.29 16.14
C MET A 74 -22.72 -11.31 17.67
N TRP A 75 -21.73 -10.61 18.23
CA TRP A 75 -21.56 -10.50 19.68
C TRP A 75 -22.72 -9.77 20.36
N LEU A 76 -23.20 -8.65 19.79
CA LEU A 76 -24.35 -7.90 20.32
C LEU A 76 -25.69 -8.63 20.27
N LYS A 77 -25.78 -9.75 19.53
CA LYS A 77 -26.99 -10.58 19.43
C LYS A 77 -27.01 -11.77 20.40
N LYS A 78 -25.95 -11.96 21.20
CA LYS A 78 -25.92 -12.90 22.33
C LYS A 78 -26.26 -12.17 23.62
#